data_AF-A0A2R4WL16-F1
#
_entry.id   AF-A0A2R4WL16-F1
#
_cell.length_a   1.000
_cell.length_b   1.000
_cell.length_c   1.000
_cell.angle_alpha   90.00
_cell.angle_beta   90.00
_cell.angle_gamma   90.00
#
_symmetry.space_group_name_H-M   'P 1'
#
loop_
_entity.id
_entity.type
_entity.pdbx_description
1 polymer ?
#
loop_
_entity_poly.entity_id
_entity_poly.type
_entity_poly.pdbx_seq_one_letter_code
_entity_poly.pdbx_strand_id
1 'polypeptide(L)' 'MPTTFVLAPDAPLAIRELDTARLLLEVTDDEGREVPAGSVGTVVGVWNQGEAYEVEFVTPFQALATVESGQLVRVSEATP' A
#
# COMPACT_ATOMS: atom_id res chain seq x y z
N MET A 1 1.42 27.37 29.68
CA MET A 1 1.50 25.90 29.65
C MET A 1 1.56 25.49 28.19
N PRO A 2 2.73 25.13 27.62
CA PRO A 2 2.76 24.59 26.27
C PRO A 2 2.36 23.11 26.33
N THR A 3 1.30 22.75 25.60
CA THR A 3 0.90 21.35 25.38
C THR A 3 1.98 20.68 24.55
N THR A 4 2.74 19.78 25.17
CA THR A 4 3.69 18.90 24.47
C THR A 4 2.91 17.76 23.84
N PHE A 5 2.92 17.67 22.51
CA PHE A 5 2.46 16.47 21.81
C PHE A 5 3.59 15.44 21.86
N VAL A 6 3.32 14.29 22.48
CA VAL A 6 4.20 13.13 22.45
C VAL A 6 3.89 12.37 21.16
N LEU A 7 4.81 12.40 20.19
CA LEU A 7 4.80 11.44 19.08
C LEU A 7 5.18 10.08 19.68
N ALA A 8 4.20 9.18 19.78
CA ALA A 8 4.48 7.78 20.05
C ALA A 8 5.34 7.22 18.89
N PRO A 9 6.30 6.32 19.16
CA PRO A 9 7.11 5.72 18.11
C PRO A 9 6.20 5.08 17.05
N ASP A 10 6.49 5.38 15.77
CA ASP A 10 5.69 5.00 14.60
C ASP A 10 5.43 3.50 14.59
N ALA A 11 4.23 3.11 15.02
CA ALA A 11 3.59 1.96 14.37
C ALA A 11 3.59 2.28 12.86
N PRO A 12 3.88 1.32 11.97
CA PRO A 12 3.80 1.57 10.54
C PRO A 12 2.44 2.23 10.27
N LEU A 13 2.47 3.46 9.75
CA LEU A 13 1.27 4.24 9.52
C LEU A 13 0.32 3.36 8.71
N ALA A 14 -0.86 3.08 9.27
CA ALA A 14 -1.85 2.24 8.62
C ALA A 14 -2.09 2.76 7.19
N ILE A 15 -1.94 1.86 6.22
CA ILE A 15 -2.21 2.16 4.80
C ILE A 15 -3.69 2.47 4.65
N ARG A 16 -4.02 3.55 3.94
CA ARG A 16 -5.39 4.02 3.70
C ARG A 16 -5.71 3.98 2.21
N GLU A 17 -6.99 4.09 1.88
CA GLU A 17 -7.41 4.39 0.52
C GLU A 17 -6.72 5.67 0.03
N LEU A 18 -6.37 5.66 -1.25
CA LEU A 18 -5.62 6.69 -1.98
C LEU A 18 -4.15 6.86 -1.57
N ASP A 19 -3.65 6.09 -0.60
CA ASP A 19 -2.21 6.01 -0.39
C ASP A 19 -1.53 5.31 -1.58
N THR A 20 -0.33 5.77 -1.91
CA THR A 20 0.56 5.03 -2.79
C THR A 20 1.22 3.91 -2.02
N ALA A 21 1.25 2.70 -2.57
CA ALA A 21 1.87 1.54 -1.98
C ALA A 21 2.80 0.84 -2.97
N ARG A 22 3.87 0.26 -2.44
CA ARG A 22 4.83 -0.54 -3.19
C ARG A 22 4.68 -1.99 -2.80
N LEU A 23 4.62 -2.84 -3.82
CA LEU A 23 4.55 -4.27 -3.68
C LEU A 23 5.92 -4.84 -3.26
N LEU A 24 5.93 -5.75 -2.28
CA LEU A 24 7.15 -6.38 -1.75
C LEU A 24 7.43 -7.74 -2.41
N LEU A 25 6.38 -8.46 -2.81
CA LEU A 25 6.42 -9.79 -3.43
C LEU A 25 5.50 -9.79 -4.64
N GLU A 26 5.78 -10.60 -5.66
CA GLU A 26 4.85 -10.73 -6.80
C GLU A 26 3.46 -11.17 -6.34
N VAL A 27 2.43 -10.66 -7.03
CA VAL A 27 1.02 -11.02 -6.79
C VAL A 27 0.31 -11.26 -8.10
N THR A 28 -0.73 -12.08 -8.07
CA THR A 28 -1.61 -12.31 -9.21
C THR A 28 -2.73 -11.27 -9.19
N ASP A 29 -2.94 -10.59 -10.32
CA ASP A 29 -4.07 -9.68 -10.50
C ASP A 29 -5.39 -10.42 -10.75
N ASP A 30 -6.50 -9.69 -10.79
CA ASP A 30 -7.83 -10.26 -11.00
C ASP A 30 -8.02 -10.90 -12.39
N GLU A 31 -7.10 -10.64 -13.34
CA GLU A 31 -7.05 -11.25 -14.66
C GLU A 31 -6.13 -12.48 -14.72
N GLY A 32 -5.49 -12.86 -13.61
CA GLY A 32 -4.59 -14.02 -13.53
C GLY A 32 -3.15 -13.74 -14.00
N ARG A 33 -2.74 -12.48 -14.11
CA ARG A 33 -1.40 -12.05 -14.54
C ARG A 33 -0.55 -11.69 -13.33
N GLU A 34 0.76 -11.88 -13.45
CA GLU A 34 1.70 -11.53 -12.37
C GLU A 34 2.07 -10.05 -12.42
N VAL A 35 1.82 -9.34 -11.32
CA VAL A 35 2.34 -8.00 -11.04
C VAL A 35 3.66 -8.17 -10.27
N PRO A 36 4.80 -7.72 -10.81
CA PRO A 36 6.10 -8.00 -10.22
C PRO A 36 6.32 -7.21 -8.93
N ALA A 37 7.09 -7.80 -8.01
CA ALA A 37 7.58 -7.11 -6.82
C ALA A 37 8.25 -5.78 -7.17
N GLY A 38 8.04 -4.77 -6.34
CA GLY A 38 8.53 -3.41 -6.55
C GLY A 38 7.60 -2.52 -7.38
N SER A 39 6.55 -3.07 -7.99
CA SER A 39 5.50 -2.27 -8.62
C SER A 39 4.86 -1.31 -7.62
N VAL A 40 4.54 -0.12 -8.09
CA VAL A 40 3.91 0.94 -7.29
C VAL A 40 2.50 1.14 -7.81
N GLY A 41 1.54 1.12 -6.90
CA GLY A 41 0.12 1.30 -7.21
C GLY A 41 -0.56 2.21 -6.20
N THR A 42 -1.82 2.51 -6.46
CA THR A 42 -2.68 3.28 -5.57
C THR A 42 -3.62 2.32 -4.87
N VAL A 43 -3.73 2.44 -3.55
CA VAL A 43 -4.71 1.68 -2.78
C VAL A 43 -6.10 2.25 -3.09
N VAL A 44 -6.99 1.43 -3.62
CA VAL A 44 -8.36 1.84 -3.97
C VAL A 44 -9.43 1.25 -3.04
N GLY A 45 -9.05 0.28 -2.22
CA GLY A 45 -9.91 -0.31 -1.19
C GLY A 45 -9.13 -0.91 -0.03
N VAL A 46 -9.72 -0.91 1.17
CA VAL A 46 -9.15 -1.52 2.38
C VAL A 46 -10.10 -2.59 2.91
N TRP A 47 -9.60 -3.81 3.08
CA TRP A 47 -10.37 -4.97 3.51
C TRP A 47 -10.06 -5.39 4.94
N ASN A 48 -11.09 -5.86 5.64
CA ASN A 48 -11.03 -6.37 7.02
C ASN A 48 -10.11 -5.56 7.95
N GLN A 49 -10.32 -4.24 8.02
CA GLN A 49 -9.53 -3.32 8.86
C GLN A 49 -8.02 -3.32 8.57
N GLY A 50 -7.62 -3.62 7.33
CA GLY A 50 -6.23 -3.57 6.87
C GLY A 50 -5.52 -4.93 6.85
N GLU A 51 -6.25 -6.04 6.88
CA GLU A 51 -5.63 -7.35 6.60
C GLU A 51 -5.24 -7.50 5.12
N ALA A 52 -5.99 -6.87 4.22
CA ALA A 52 -5.71 -6.83 2.78
C ALA A 52 -6.13 -5.49 2.15
N TYR A 53 -5.61 -5.23 0.95
CA TYR A 53 -5.78 -3.98 0.22
C TYR A 53 -6.08 -4.27 -1.24
N GLU A 54 -7.03 -3.57 -1.83
CA GLU A 54 -7.20 -3.54 -3.28
C GLU A 54 -6.28 -2.44 -3.84
N VAL A 55 -5.41 -2.80 -4.79
CA VAL A 55 -4.40 -1.91 -5.34
C VAL A 55 -4.52 -1.87 -6.86
N GLU A 56 -4.65 -0.65 -7.39
CA GLU A 56 -4.61 -0.37 -8.82
C GLU A 56 -3.17 -0.04 -9.24
N PHE A 57 -2.64 -0.80 -10.19
CA PHE A 57 -1.33 -0.61 -10.81
C PHE A 57 -1.49 -0.10 -12.23
N VAL A 58 -0.59 0.79 -12.66
CA VAL A 58 -0.53 1.29 -14.05
C VAL A 58 0.73 0.81 -14.77
N THR A 59 1.77 0.46 -14.02
CA THR A 59 3.05 -0.04 -14.53
C THR A 59 3.37 -1.37 -13.83
N PRO A 60 3.80 -2.43 -14.54
CA PRO A 60 4.12 -2.46 -15.98
C PRO A 60 2.91 -2.48 -16.93
N PHE A 61 1.71 -2.72 -16.41
CA PHE A 61 0.45 -2.68 -17.16
C PHE A 61 -0.69 -2.30 -16.20
N GLN A 62 -1.88 -2.03 -16.74
CA GLN A 62 -3.08 -1.79 -15.93
C GLN A 62 -3.54 -3.08 -15.26
N ALA A 63 -3.52 -3.10 -13.92
CA ALA A 63 -3.87 -4.27 -13.13
C ALA A 63 -4.62 -3.84 -11.86
N LEU A 64 -5.56 -4.67 -11.42
CA LEU A 64 -6.20 -4.56 -10.11
C LEU A 64 -5.94 -5.86 -9.35
N ALA A 65 -5.43 -5.76 -8.13
CA ALA A 65 -5.13 -6.94 -7.31
C ALA A 65 -5.52 -6.71 -5.86
N THR A 66 -6.05 -7.77 -5.23
CA THR A 66 -6.15 -7.84 -3.77
C THR A 66 -4.83 -8.36 -3.20
N VAL A 67 -4.23 -7.61 -2.28
CA VAL A 67 -2.89 -7.86 -1.76
C VAL A 67 -2.91 -7.90 -0.24
N GLU A 68 -2.25 -8.89 0.34
CA GLU A 68 -2.17 -9.01 1.81
C GLU A 68 -1.30 -7.90 2.41
N SER A 69 -1.63 -7.47 3.63
CA SER A 69 -0.91 -6.39 4.33
C SER A 69 0.60 -6.59 4.45
N GLY A 70 1.05 -7.85 4.61
CA GLY A 70 2.48 -8.19 4.69
C GLY A 70 3.24 -8.08 3.37
N GLN A 71 2.55 -7.87 2.25
CA GLN A 71 3.13 -7.77 0.91
C GLN A 71 3.19 -6.34 0.38
N LEU A 72 2.78 -5.35 1.19
CA LEU A 72 2.77 -3.94 0.82
C LEU A 72 3.51 -3.08 1.82
N VAL A 73 4.09 -2.00 1.31
CA VAL A 73 4.56 -0.90 2.13
C VAL A 73 4.03 0.41 1.56
N ARG A 74 3.56 1.31 2.43
CA ARG A 74 3.20 2.67 2.04
C ARG A 74 4.43 3.38 1.51
N VAL A 75 4.29 4.05 0.36
CA VAL A 75 5.30 4.97 -0.15
C VAL A 75 5.01 6.33 0.47
N SER A 76 5.91 6.82 1.32
CA SER A 76 5.90 8.23 1.71
C SER A 76 6.61 9.05 0.64
N GLU A 77 6.00 10.16 0.23
CA GLU A 77 6.77 11.22 -0.42
C GLU A 77 7.67 11.84 0.65
N ALA A 78 8.91 11.37 0.77
CA ALA A 78 9.93 12.14 1.45
C ALA A 78 10.19 13.36 0.56
N THR A 79 9.60 14.50 0.89
CA THR A 79 10.01 15.78 0.31
C THR A 79 11.49 15.98 0.70
N PRO A 80 12.40 16.21 -0.26
CA PRO A 80 13.80 16.46 0.04
C PRO A 80 14.02 17.76 0.84
#